data_AF-A0A2V7RHU3-F1
#
_entry.id   AF-A0A2V7RHU3-F1
#
_cell.length_a   1.000
_cell.length_b   1.000
_cell.length_c   1.000
_cell.angle_alpha   90.00
_cell.angle_beta   90.00
_cell.angle_gamma   90.00
#
_symmetry.space_group_name_H-M   'P 1'
#
loop_
_entity.id
_entity.type
_entity.pdbx_description
1 polymer ?
#
loop_
_entity_poly.entity_id
_entity_poly.type
_entity_poly.pdbx_seq_one_letter_code
_entity_poly.pdbx_strand_id
1 'polypeptide(L)'
;MRTRLPLWLAGTTLVTACNLDLTNPNAPTEQDILTTREGIVALAVGLQARYGAGMADFVYPGGLVTDELGATLAALPSYKDVEAGNDMINTFDAVETPWRSHYRTIKTADDLLNNARNVTLGDSTLSGILTISYLFKAMSLGELLQLYQRIPITTYHVTAPTFVDRATALATVLALLDSALTQYKAVNPGSEFNTSIRAAGLDVKNTIFAMQARYERIAGNDAAALAAADSVNLGVASVMPFSDQAINPIHDLSNRAGYVKPVDSLRLQAEAGDTLRIRYHVTVAAITGNLQALDNFTQYASNSAPIPFYYPGEVMLIRAEALLNQADIPGARAAVNAVRAKCGGAPNQPIACLAPLADTLLDTDPEIRAEIYRQRRFELYATGLRWEDARRLGLVGAGSLAYRCWLVYPFSERNVNPNVPPDPEPPQAPAFPAVCF
;
A
#
# COMPACT_ATOMS: atom_id res chain seq x y z
N MET A 1 16.51 71.99 -49.98
CA MET A 1 16.07 70.62 -49.62
C MET A 1 16.97 70.11 -48.50
N ARG A 2 16.57 70.28 -47.24
CA ARG A 2 17.20 69.68 -46.06
C ARG A 2 16.08 69.37 -45.06
N THR A 3 15.92 68.09 -44.80
CA THR A 3 14.82 67.41 -44.09
C THR A 3 14.92 67.60 -42.59
N ARG A 4 13.76 67.85 -41.94
CA ARG A 4 13.59 67.85 -40.47
C ARG A 4 13.22 66.43 -40.03
N LEU A 5 13.91 65.88 -39.03
CA LEU A 5 13.59 64.62 -38.36
C LEU A 5 12.66 64.92 -37.16
N PRO A 6 11.53 64.23 -36.95
CA PRO A 6 10.78 64.32 -35.70
C PRO A 6 11.26 63.28 -34.68
N LEU A 7 11.38 63.72 -33.43
CA LEU A 7 11.71 62.92 -32.25
C LEU A 7 10.44 62.14 -31.83
N TRP A 8 10.49 60.81 -31.85
CA TRP A 8 9.43 59.97 -31.28
C TRP A 8 9.69 59.73 -29.79
N LEU A 9 8.77 60.20 -28.94
CA LEU A 9 8.74 59.89 -27.51
C LEU A 9 8.13 58.48 -27.34
N ALA A 10 8.93 57.51 -26.90
CA ALA A 10 8.42 56.19 -26.51
C ALA A 10 7.85 56.27 -25.09
N GLY A 11 6.52 56.20 -24.96
CA GLY A 11 5.83 56.11 -23.67
C GLY A 11 6.06 54.75 -23.02
N THR A 12 6.67 54.75 -21.84
CA THR A 12 6.86 53.57 -20.99
C THR A 12 5.57 53.30 -20.23
N THR A 13 4.80 52.31 -20.65
CA THR A 13 3.65 51.79 -19.90
C THR A 13 4.16 50.95 -18.73
N LEU A 14 4.02 51.46 -17.52
CA LEU A 14 4.20 50.70 -16.27
C LEU A 14 3.04 49.69 -16.18
N VAL A 15 3.32 48.43 -16.54
CA VAL A 15 2.41 47.32 -16.27
C VAL A 15 2.52 47.02 -14.78
N THR A 16 1.55 47.47 -13.99
CA THR A 16 1.35 46.97 -12.62
C THR A 16 1.01 45.49 -12.72
N ALA A 17 1.92 44.61 -12.31
CA ALA A 17 1.62 43.20 -12.18
C ALA A 17 0.47 43.04 -11.18
N CYS A 18 -0.70 42.60 -11.66
CA CYS A 18 -1.78 42.18 -10.78
C CYS A 18 -1.26 41.01 -9.94
N ASN A 19 -1.29 41.17 -8.62
CA ASN A 19 -1.06 40.05 -7.71
C ASN A 19 -2.21 39.05 -7.88
N LEU A 20 -1.90 37.88 -8.41
CA LEU A 20 -2.84 36.78 -8.67
C LEU A 20 -2.90 35.77 -7.52
N ASP A 21 -2.32 36.07 -6.36
CA ASP A 21 -2.51 35.29 -5.13
C ASP A 21 -3.93 35.51 -4.58
N LEU A 22 -4.91 34.92 -5.26
CA LEU A 22 -6.28 34.83 -4.78
C LEU A 22 -6.36 33.67 -3.78
N THR A 23 -6.27 33.99 -2.48
CA THR A 23 -6.63 33.04 -1.42
C THR A 23 -8.12 32.76 -1.51
N ASN A 24 -8.49 31.48 -1.68
CA ASN A 24 -9.89 31.05 -1.66
C ASN A 24 -10.53 31.44 -0.31
N PRO A 25 -11.49 32.37 -0.26
CA PRO A 25 -12.05 32.84 1.02
C PRO A 25 -12.85 31.75 1.75
N ASN A 26 -13.17 30.63 1.07
CA ASN A 26 -13.94 29.52 1.61
C ASN A 26 -13.08 28.31 1.97
N ALA A 27 -11.75 28.38 1.83
CA ALA A 27 -10.84 27.30 2.22
C ALA A 27 -9.73 27.83 3.12
N PRO A 28 -9.42 27.16 4.26
CA PRO A 28 -8.30 27.57 5.10
C PRO A 28 -6.99 27.47 4.32
N THR A 29 -6.07 28.42 4.56
CA THR A 29 -4.74 28.38 3.94
C THR A 29 -3.89 27.28 4.57
N GLU A 30 -2.81 26.85 3.88
CA GLU A 30 -1.84 25.92 4.47
C GLU A 30 -1.26 26.47 5.77
N GLN A 31 -1.01 27.78 5.84
CA GLN A 31 -0.58 28.44 7.06
C GLN A 31 -1.61 28.34 8.18
N ASP A 32 -2.90 28.55 7.89
CA ASP A 32 -3.98 28.43 8.88
C ASP A 32 -4.11 26.99 9.42
N ILE A 33 -3.93 25.99 8.56
CA ILE A 33 -4.00 24.58 8.93
C ILE A 33 -2.81 24.18 9.82
N LEU A 34 -1.59 24.60 9.45
CA LEU A 34 -0.37 24.12 10.10
C LEU A 34 -0.01 24.88 11.38
N THR A 35 -0.65 26.02 11.66
CA THR A 35 -0.34 26.85 12.83
C THR A 35 -1.44 26.88 13.90
N THR A 36 -2.55 26.17 13.69
CA THR A 36 -3.66 26.09 14.65
C THR A 36 -3.85 24.68 15.17
N ARG A 37 -4.36 24.56 16.40
CA ARG A 37 -4.68 23.28 17.03
C ARG A 37 -5.71 22.51 16.20
N GLU A 38 -6.79 23.19 15.82
CA GLU A 38 -7.90 22.63 15.05
C GLU A 38 -7.44 22.18 13.67
N GLY A 39 -6.57 22.97 13.02
CA GLY A 39 -5.95 22.62 11.74
C GLY A 39 -5.11 21.35 11.82
N ILE A 40 -4.23 21.22 12.82
CA ILE A 40 -3.41 20.03 13.03
C ILE A 40 -4.27 18.78 13.34
N VAL A 41 -5.29 18.93 14.18
CA VAL A 41 -6.23 17.83 14.49
C VAL A 41 -6.99 17.39 13.22
N ALA A 42 -7.52 18.34 12.44
CA ALA A 42 -8.20 18.04 11.19
C ALA A 42 -7.27 17.40 10.15
N LEU A 43 -6.02 17.86 10.07
CA LEU A 43 -5.01 17.28 9.19
C LEU A 43 -4.65 15.84 9.59
N ALA A 44 -4.63 15.52 10.89
CA ALA A 44 -4.40 14.16 11.39
C ALA A 44 -5.55 13.19 11.05
N VAL A 45 -6.80 13.67 11.07
CA VAL A 45 -7.96 12.92 10.54
C VAL A 45 -7.81 12.75 9.02
N GLY A 46 -7.47 13.83 8.33
CA GLY A 46 -7.26 13.85 6.88
C GLY A 46 -6.14 12.93 6.40
N LEU A 47 -5.08 12.75 7.18
CA LEU A 47 -3.98 11.81 6.89
C LEU A 47 -4.51 10.38 6.69
N GLN A 48 -5.32 9.91 7.65
CA GLN A 48 -5.89 8.58 7.64
C GLN A 48 -6.88 8.42 6.49
N ALA A 49 -7.76 9.40 6.29
CA ALA A 49 -8.72 9.38 5.18
C ALA A 49 -8.01 9.36 3.81
N ARG A 50 -6.91 10.12 3.68
CA ARG A 50 -6.09 10.16 2.46
C ARG A 50 -5.41 8.82 2.19
N TYR A 51 -4.80 8.20 3.20
CA TYR A 51 -4.26 6.85 3.08
C TYR A 51 -5.36 5.84 2.70
N GLY A 52 -6.52 5.92 3.37
CA GLY A 52 -7.67 5.05 3.12
C GLY A 52 -8.18 5.13 1.67
N ALA A 53 -8.28 6.34 1.11
CA ALA A 53 -8.66 6.55 -0.29
C ALA A 53 -7.63 5.99 -1.28
N GLY A 54 -6.36 5.89 -0.88
CA GLY A 54 -5.26 5.37 -1.70
C GLY A 54 -5.02 3.88 -1.60
N MET A 55 -5.70 3.14 -0.72
CA MET A 55 -5.41 1.70 -0.51
C MET A 55 -5.59 0.85 -1.78
N ALA A 56 -6.56 1.21 -2.62
CA ALA A 56 -6.77 0.60 -3.94
C ALA A 56 -5.54 0.76 -4.86
N ASP A 57 -4.82 1.87 -4.75
CA ASP A 57 -3.69 2.20 -5.62
C ASP A 57 -2.47 1.30 -5.36
N PHE A 58 -2.40 0.65 -4.19
CA PHE A 58 -1.43 -0.42 -3.92
C PHE A 58 -1.97 -1.80 -4.33
N VAL A 59 -3.22 -2.08 -4.00
CA VAL A 59 -3.85 -3.40 -4.23
C VAL A 59 -3.95 -3.73 -5.71
N TYR A 60 -4.45 -2.81 -6.54
CA TYR A 60 -4.78 -3.12 -7.92
C TYR A 60 -3.58 -3.36 -8.83
N PRO A 61 -2.50 -2.55 -8.79
CA PRO A 61 -1.32 -2.87 -9.58
C PRO A 61 -0.76 -4.25 -9.24
N GLY A 62 -0.61 -4.57 -7.95
CA GLY A 62 -0.13 -5.89 -7.53
C GLY A 62 -1.06 -7.03 -7.95
N GLY A 63 -2.37 -6.82 -7.88
CA GLY A 63 -3.35 -7.83 -8.26
C GLY A 63 -3.46 -8.05 -9.78
N LEU A 64 -3.41 -6.98 -10.58
CA LEU A 64 -3.45 -7.03 -12.05
C LEU A 64 -2.15 -7.55 -12.65
N VAL A 65 -1.00 -7.25 -12.02
CA VAL A 65 0.29 -7.79 -12.47
C VAL A 65 0.38 -9.30 -12.27
N THR A 66 -0.38 -9.81 -11.31
CA THR A 66 -0.38 -11.21 -10.89
C THR A 66 -1.66 -11.93 -11.33
N ASP A 67 -1.92 -13.10 -10.74
CA ASP A 67 -3.10 -13.91 -11.00
C ASP A 67 -4.28 -13.59 -10.07
N GLU A 68 -4.25 -12.49 -9.33
CA GLU A 68 -5.31 -12.17 -8.36
C GLU A 68 -6.48 -11.43 -8.99
N LEU A 69 -6.23 -10.38 -9.78
CA LEU A 69 -7.25 -9.47 -10.30
C LEU A 69 -7.11 -9.33 -11.82
N GLY A 70 -8.24 -9.16 -12.50
CA GLY A 70 -8.29 -8.96 -13.95
C GLY A 70 -9.17 -7.79 -14.34
N ALA A 71 -8.85 -7.16 -15.46
CA ALA A 71 -9.62 -6.05 -16.01
C ALA A 71 -10.83 -6.60 -16.78
N THR A 72 -11.99 -5.96 -16.61
CA THR A 72 -13.19 -6.30 -17.37
C THR A 72 -13.15 -5.67 -18.76
N LEU A 73 -14.04 -6.09 -19.66
CA LEU A 73 -14.26 -5.42 -20.94
C LEU A 73 -14.60 -3.92 -20.78
N ALA A 74 -15.26 -3.53 -19.69
CA ALA A 74 -15.61 -2.14 -19.38
C ALA A 74 -14.44 -1.32 -18.80
N ALA A 75 -13.33 -1.97 -18.43
CA ALA A 75 -12.18 -1.30 -17.84
C ALA A 75 -11.54 -0.30 -18.80
N LEU A 76 -10.99 0.77 -18.20
CA LEU A 76 -10.14 1.72 -18.91
C LEU A 76 -8.90 1.01 -19.50
N PRO A 77 -8.36 1.47 -20.64
CA PRO A 77 -7.17 0.89 -21.26
C PRO A 77 -6.00 0.73 -20.28
N SER A 78 -5.82 1.69 -19.36
CA SER A 78 -4.75 1.65 -18.36
C SER A 78 -4.73 0.41 -17.49
N TYR A 79 -5.89 -0.11 -17.07
CA TYR A 79 -5.96 -1.35 -16.30
C TYR A 79 -5.67 -2.58 -17.15
N LYS A 80 -6.09 -2.56 -18.42
CA LYS A 80 -5.84 -3.67 -19.36
C LYS A 80 -4.36 -3.76 -19.75
N ASP A 81 -3.69 -2.62 -19.87
CA ASP A 81 -2.24 -2.58 -20.14
C ASP A 81 -1.44 -3.09 -18.94
N VAL A 82 -1.85 -2.72 -17.72
CA VAL A 82 -1.30 -3.32 -16.50
C VAL A 82 -1.64 -4.80 -16.42
N GLU A 83 -2.83 -5.29 -16.75
CA GLU A 83 -3.07 -6.74 -16.70
C GLU A 83 -2.23 -7.50 -17.74
N ALA A 84 -2.17 -6.98 -18.97
CA ALA A 84 -1.48 -7.63 -20.07
C ALA A 84 0.05 -7.60 -19.92
N GLY A 85 0.57 -6.70 -19.07
CA GLY A 85 2.00 -6.49 -18.90
C GLY A 85 2.73 -6.01 -20.15
N ASN A 86 1.98 -5.50 -21.12
CA ASN A 86 2.48 -4.82 -22.30
C ASN A 86 2.94 -3.40 -21.94
N ASP A 87 3.62 -2.72 -22.86
CA ASP A 87 4.11 -1.33 -22.81
C ASP A 87 3.34 -0.42 -21.83
N MET A 88 3.67 -0.47 -20.54
CA MET A 88 2.97 0.33 -19.53
C MET A 88 3.17 1.79 -19.88
N ILE A 89 2.08 2.48 -20.19
CA ILE A 89 2.15 3.86 -20.62
C ILE A 89 2.29 4.74 -19.37
N ASN A 90 3.43 5.41 -19.24
CA ASN A 90 3.77 6.20 -18.06
C ASN A 90 2.89 7.46 -17.85
N THR A 91 2.06 7.82 -18.82
CA THR A 91 1.05 8.89 -18.71
C THR A 91 -0.32 8.39 -18.25
N PHE A 92 -0.50 7.08 -18.09
CA PHE A 92 -1.79 6.51 -17.73
C PHE A 92 -2.02 6.53 -16.22
N ASP A 93 -3.29 6.68 -15.83
CA ASP A 93 -3.69 6.81 -14.43
C ASP A 93 -3.29 5.61 -13.56
N ALA A 94 -3.20 4.40 -14.15
CA ALA A 94 -2.76 3.20 -13.43
C ALA A 94 -1.28 3.24 -13.01
N VAL A 95 -0.49 4.15 -13.60
CA VAL A 95 0.92 4.41 -13.25
C VAL A 95 1.03 5.70 -12.41
N GLU A 96 0.33 6.75 -12.81
CA GLU A 96 0.38 8.08 -12.18
C GLU A 96 -0.28 8.11 -10.79
N THR A 97 -1.42 7.43 -10.64
CA THR A 97 -2.22 7.52 -9.41
C THR A 97 -1.53 6.89 -8.21
N PRO A 98 -0.95 5.68 -8.30
CA PRO A 98 -0.21 5.12 -7.17
C PRO A 98 0.89 6.04 -6.66
N TRP A 99 1.76 6.54 -7.53
CA TRP A 99 2.81 7.49 -7.16
C TRP A 99 2.25 8.72 -6.42
N ARG A 100 1.32 9.42 -7.07
CA ARG A 100 0.74 10.67 -6.55
C ARG A 100 0.00 10.47 -5.23
N SER A 101 -0.75 9.37 -5.10
CA SER A 101 -1.55 9.06 -3.91
C SER A 101 -0.67 8.88 -2.68
N HIS A 102 0.40 8.09 -2.81
CA HIS A 102 1.31 7.80 -1.71
C HIS A 102 2.13 9.03 -1.30
N TYR A 103 2.68 9.81 -2.26
CA TYR A 103 3.41 11.03 -1.92
C TYR A 103 2.55 12.14 -1.31
N ARG A 104 1.25 12.18 -1.62
CA ARG A 104 0.32 13.08 -0.93
C ARG A 104 0.13 12.69 0.54
N THR A 105 0.06 11.39 0.84
CA THR A 105 0.03 10.88 2.22
C THR A 105 1.32 11.19 2.95
N ILE A 106 2.47 10.97 2.31
CA ILE A 106 3.80 11.30 2.85
C ILE A 106 3.91 12.80 3.16
N LYS A 107 3.51 13.69 2.22
CA LYS A 107 3.50 15.14 2.48
C LYS A 107 2.64 15.49 3.70
N THR A 108 1.42 14.94 3.79
CA THR A 108 0.51 15.22 4.91
C THR A 108 1.11 14.74 6.25
N ALA A 109 1.77 13.58 6.24
CA ALA A 109 2.48 13.08 7.41
C ALA A 109 3.66 13.98 7.79
N ASP A 110 4.45 14.44 6.81
CA ASP A 110 5.55 15.38 7.05
C ASP A 110 5.08 16.72 7.59
N ASP A 111 3.97 17.25 7.06
CA ASP A 111 3.35 18.47 7.58
C ASP A 111 3.01 18.33 9.07
N LEU A 112 2.44 17.19 9.49
CA LEU A 112 2.16 16.92 10.89
C LEU A 112 3.43 16.75 11.74
N LEU A 113 4.40 15.98 11.25
CA LEU A 113 5.66 15.73 11.96
C LEU A 113 6.47 17.00 12.22
N ASN A 114 6.39 17.98 11.30
CA ASN A 114 7.13 19.24 11.41
C ASN A 114 6.36 20.33 12.18
N ASN A 115 5.02 20.28 12.22
CA ASN A 115 4.22 21.39 12.74
C ASN A 115 3.40 21.08 14.00
N ALA A 116 3.08 19.81 14.29
CA ALA A 116 2.19 19.49 15.42
C ALA A 116 2.73 19.92 16.79
N ARG A 117 4.06 20.01 16.94
CA ARG A 117 4.71 20.49 18.18
C ARG A 117 4.64 22.01 18.37
N ASN A 118 4.27 22.75 17.33
CA ASN A 118 4.24 24.22 17.33
C ASN A 118 2.88 24.77 17.78
N VAL A 119 1.90 23.90 18.04
CA VAL A 119 0.55 24.26 18.48
C VAL A 119 0.27 23.68 19.87
N THR A 120 -0.70 24.27 20.58
CA THR A 120 -1.06 23.79 21.92
C THR A 120 -1.95 22.55 21.82
N LEU A 121 -1.38 21.38 22.08
CA LEU A 121 -2.07 20.08 22.18
C LEU A 121 -1.79 19.46 23.55
N GLY A 122 -2.71 18.62 24.05
CA GLY A 122 -2.39 17.78 25.20
C GLY A 122 -1.35 16.73 24.81
N ASP A 123 -0.43 16.38 25.71
CA ASP A 123 0.69 15.47 25.44
C ASP A 123 0.24 14.14 24.82
N SER A 124 -0.84 13.57 25.34
CA SER A 124 -1.41 12.32 24.83
C SER A 124 -2.05 12.46 23.44
N THR A 125 -2.58 13.64 23.11
CA THR A 125 -3.14 13.94 21.77
C THR A 125 -1.99 14.13 20.77
N LEU A 126 -0.99 14.93 21.14
CA LEU A 126 0.22 15.13 20.33
C LEU A 126 0.92 13.80 20.05
N SER A 127 1.07 12.95 21.06
CA SER A 127 1.68 11.63 20.91
C SER A 127 0.92 10.74 19.92
N GLY A 128 -0.40 10.70 20.02
CA GLY A 128 -1.25 9.97 19.09
C GLY A 128 -1.11 10.46 17.65
N ILE A 129 -1.16 11.78 17.43
CA ILE A 129 -0.99 12.40 16.11
C ILE A 129 0.37 12.03 15.51
N LEU A 130 1.46 12.23 16.24
CA LEU A 130 2.80 11.92 15.75
C LEU A 130 2.98 10.42 15.46
N THR A 131 2.40 9.55 16.31
CA THR A 131 2.42 8.11 16.09
C THR A 131 1.80 7.73 14.75
N ILE A 132 0.59 8.24 14.44
CA ILE A 132 -0.05 7.92 13.15
C ILE A 132 0.66 8.60 11.98
N SER A 133 1.27 9.78 12.17
CA SER A 133 2.08 10.42 11.13
C SER A 133 3.28 9.56 10.75
N TYR A 134 4.03 9.03 11.72
CA TYR A 134 5.10 8.08 11.44
C TYR A 134 4.60 6.79 10.79
N LEU A 135 3.51 6.20 11.31
CA LEU A 135 2.94 4.96 10.80
C LEU A 135 2.52 5.08 9.33
N PHE A 136 1.68 6.04 8.98
CA PHE A 136 1.18 6.17 7.61
C PHE A 136 2.25 6.65 6.64
N LYS A 137 3.24 7.43 7.08
CA LYS A 137 4.41 7.72 6.26
C LYS A 137 5.19 6.45 5.94
N ALA A 138 5.45 5.61 6.94
CA ALA A 138 6.17 4.35 6.76
C ALA A 138 5.41 3.40 5.81
N MET A 139 4.11 3.24 6.01
CA MET A 139 3.26 2.39 5.16
C MET A 139 3.27 2.86 3.71
N SER A 140 3.07 4.17 3.45
CA SER A 140 3.10 4.70 2.07
C SER A 140 4.48 4.57 1.41
N LEU A 141 5.58 4.76 2.15
CA LEU A 141 6.92 4.51 1.61
C LEU A 141 7.15 3.02 1.32
N GLY A 142 6.69 2.13 2.20
CA GLY A 142 6.82 0.69 2.04
C GLY A 142 5.96 0.11 0.91
N GLU A 143 4.80 0.68 0.64
CA GLU A 143 3.96 0.36 -0.52
C GLU A 143 4.59 0.88 -1.82
N LEU A 144 5.06 2.14 -1.84
CA LEU A 144 5.83 2.69 -2.98
C LEU A 144 7.03 1.81 -3.30
N LEU A 145 7.75 1.33 -2.29
CA LEU A 145 8.89 0.46 -2.47
C LEU A 145 8.50 -0.92 -3.04
N GLN A 146 7.27 -1.36 -2.85
CA GLN A 146 6.75 -2.59 -3.45
C GLN A 146 6.18 -2.38 -4.87
N LEU A 147 5.96 -1.13 -5.28
CA LEU A 147 5.49 -0.75 -6.61
C LEU A 147 6.63 -0.30 -7.54
N TYR A 148 7.65 0.38 -7.02
CA TYR A 148 8.72 1.00 -7.79
C TYR A 148 10.10 0.53 -7.27
N GLN A 149 11.06 0.39 -8.19
CA GLN A 149 12.40 -0.11 -7.86
C GLN A 149 13.18 0.80 -6.91
N ARG A 150 13.04 2.12 -7.09
CA ARG A 150 13.73 3.17 -6.31
C ARG A 150 12.75 4.29 -6.03
N ILE A 151 12.89 4.94 -4.88
CA ILE A 151 11.97 5.98 -4.44
C ILE A 151 12.71 7.11 -3.74
N PRO A 152 12.25 8.36 -3.85
CA PRO A 152 12.63 9.40 -2.91
C PRO A 152 12.08 9.17 -1.50
N ILE A 153 12.94 9.31 -0.49
CA ILE A 153 12.54 9.19 0.93
C ILE A 153 12.58 10.54 1.68
N THR A 154 13.24 11.54 1.09
CA THR A 154 13.36 12.89 1.64
C THR A 154 12.75 13.88 0.65
N THR A 155 11.46 14.15 0.82
CA THR A 155 10.67 14.94 -0.13
C THR A 155 10.19 16.27 0.45
N TYR A 156 10.20 16.44 1.77
CA TYR A 156 9.65 17.61 2.43
C TYR A 156 10.45 18.88 2.13
N HIS A 157 9.83 19.83 1.40
CA HIS A 157 10.46 21.06 0.91
C HIS A 157 11.75 20.84 0.09
N VAL A 158 11.88 19.67 -0.54
CA VAL A 158 13.00 19.35 -1.42
C VAL A 158 12.57 19.47 -2.87
N THR A 159 13.19 20.38 -3.61
CA THR A 159 13.05 20.43 -5.07
C THR A 159 13.85 19.28 -5.70
N ALA A 160 13.21 18.53 -6.60
CA ALA A 160 13.81 17.40 -7.33
C ALA A 160 14.52 16.39 -6.38
N PRO A 161 13.78 15.74 -5.46
CA PRO A 161 14.37 14.85 -4.47
C PRO A 161 15.06 13.65 -5.14
N THR A 162 16.15 13.19 -4.52
CA THR A 162 16.96 12.09 -5.05
C THR A 162 16.33 10.73 -4.76
N PHE A 163 16.50 9.79 -5.69
CA PHE A 163 16.04 8.42 -5.57
C PHE A 163 17.09 7.58 -4.84
N VAL A 164 16.67 6.81 -3.84
CA VAL A 164 17.55 5.88 -3.12
C VAL A 164 17.28 4.42 -3.52
N ASP A 165 18.24 3.55 -3.24
CA ASP A 165 18.07 2.11 -3.43
C ASP A 165 17.07 1.48 -2.44
N ARG A 166 16.68 0.24 -2.72
CA ARG A 166 15.70 -0.50 -1.94
C ARG A 166 16.12 -0.71 -0.49
N ALA A 167 17.38 -1.03 -0.24
CA ALA A 167 17.88 -1.29 1.11
C ALA A 167 17.79 -0.03 1.98
N THR A 168 18.19 1.11 1.42
CA THR A 168 18.12 2.42 2.08
C THR A 168 16.68 2.85 2.35
N ALA A 169 15.78 2.67 1.38
CA ALA A 169 14.37 2.97 1.55
C ALA A 169 13.72 2.09 2.63
N LEU A 170 14.01 0.79 2.62
CA LEU A 170 13.45 -0.16 3.58
C LEU A 170 13.93 0.10 5.02
N ALA A 171 15.22 0.42 5.19
CA ALA A 171 15.76 0.84 6.48
C ALA A 171 15.06 2.11 7.00
N THR A 172 14.71 3.04 6.11
CA THR A 172 13.96 4.25 6.47
C THR A 172 12.53 3.92 6.92
N VAL A 173 11.85 3.00 6.22
CA VAL A 173 10.51 2.53 6.62
C VAL A 173 10.53 1.93 8.03
N LEU A 174 11.51 1.07 8.32
CA LEU A 174 11.67 0.44 9.64
C LEU A 174 11.96 1.49 10.73
N ALA A 175 12.85 2.45 10.47
CA ALA A 175 13.15 3.54 11.42
C ALA A 175 11.92 4.42 11.72
N LEU A 176 11.04 4.65 10.74
CA LEU A 176 9.78 5.37 10.96
C LEU A 176 8.81 4.55 11.83
N LEU A 177 8.71 3.23 11.62
CA LEU A 177 7.88 2.35 12.46
C LEU A 177 8.40 2.28 13.89
N ASP A 178 9.72 2.23 14.08
CA ASP A 178 10.35 2.31 15.40
C ASP A 178 10.07 3.64 16.09
N SER A 179 10.09 4.74 15.33
CA SER A 179 9.72 6.08 15.82
C SER A 179 8.25 6.13 16.24
N ALA A 180 7.35 5.53 15.45
CA ALA A 180 5.93 5.40 15.80
C ALA A 180 5.74 4.62 17.10
N LEU A 181 6.40 3.45 17.23
CA LEU A 181 6.30 2.61 18.42
C LEU A 181 6.87 3.30 19.67
N THR A 182 7.99 4.00 19.51
CA THR A 182 8.65 4.75 20.58
C THR A 182 7.76 5.89 21.06
N GLN A 183 7.20 6.67 20.13
CA GLN A 183 6.27 7.75 20.45
C GLN A 183 5.03 7.22 21.19
N TYR A 184 4.43 6.14 20.68
CA TYR A 184 3.27 5.49 21.30
C TYR A 184 3.54 5.03 22.73
N LYS A 185 4.70 4.40 22.98
CA LYS A 185 5.08 3.86 24.30
C LYS A 185 5.49 4.95 25.29
N ALA A 186 6.13 6.02 24.82
CA ALA A 186 6.59 7.10 25.67
C ALA A 186 5.41 7.86 26.30
N VAL A 187 4.37 8.12 25.51
CA VAL A 187 3.13 8.74 25.97
C VAL A 187 1.96 8.05 25.28
N ASN A 188 1.23 7.20 26.02
CA ASN A 188 0.09 6.49 25.47
C ASN A 188 -0.98 7.48 24.94
N PRO A 189 -1.52 7.28 23.72
CA PRO A 189 -2.55 8.16 23.18
C PRO A 189 -3.82 8.22 24.05
N GLY A 190 -4.31 9.44 24.26
CA GLY A 190 -5.38 9.75 25.21
C GLY A 190 -6.79 9.69 24.60
N SER A 191 -7.79 10.07 25.40
CA SER A 191 -9.21 10.00 24.99
C SER A 191 -9.51 10.76 23.71
N GLU A 192 -9.11 12.03 23.62
CA GLU A 192 -9.33 12.86 22.42
C GLU A 192 -8.80 12.18 21.15
N PHE A 193 -7.56 11.68 21.19
CA PHE A 193 -7.01 10.95 20.06
C PHE A 193 -7.85 9.70 19.74
N ASN A 194 -8.17 8.90 20.75
CA ASN A 194 -8.86 7.62 20.57
C ASN A 194 -10.31 7.76 20.07
N THR A 195 -11.00 8.86 20.39
CA THR A 195 -12.41 9.09 20.06
C THR A 195 -12.62 10.00 18.86
N SER A 196 -11.73 10.97 18.63
CA SER A 196 -12.00 12.08 17.71
C SER A 196 -10.99 12.19 16.57
N ILE A 197 -9.83 11.54 16.68
CA ILE A 197 -8.75 11.65 15.68
C ILE A 197 -8.50 10.32 14.99
N ARG A 198 -8.32 9.26 15.76
CA ARG A 198 -8.02 7.92 15.25
C ARG A 198 -9.22 7.36 14.48
N ALA A 199 -8.95 6.80 13.30
CA ALA A 199 -9.94 6.09 12.52
C ALA A 199 -10.60 4.98 13.35
N ALA A 200 -11.93 4.88 13.26
CA ALA A 200 -12.69 3.85 13.94
C ALA A 200 -12.27 2.45 13.44
N GLY A 201 -11.73 1.61 14.32
CA GLY A 201 -11.26 0.27 13.97
C GLY A 201 -9.74 0.16 13.73
N LEU A 202 -8.99 1.27 13.72
CA LEU A 202 -7.53 1.22 13.72
C LEU A 202 -6.99 0.83 15.10
N ASP A 203 -6.36 -0.34 15.18
CA ASP A 203 -5.48 -0.68 16.30
C ASP A 203 -4.06 -0.25 15.97
N VAL A 204 -3.68 0.93 16.46
CA VAL A 204 -2.38 1.57 16.13
C VAL A 204 -1.21 0.67 16.51
N LYS A 205 -1.22 0.09 17.71
CA LYS A 205 -0.08 -0.68 18.24
C LYS A 205 0.10 -1.99 17.48
N ASN A 206 -0.98 -2.73 17.27
CA ASN A 206 -0.92 -3.98 16.51
C ASN A 206 -0.55 -3.73 15.04
N THR A 207 -1.04 -2.62 14.45
CA THR A 207 -0.67 -2.26 13.08
C THR A 207 0.82 -1.95 12.96
N ILE A 208 1.41 -1.21 13.92
CA ILE A 208 2.87 -0.95 13.93
C ILE A 208 3.65 -2.28 13.98
N PHE A 209 3.30 -3.19 14.89
CA PHE A 209 3.98 -4.49 14.98
C PHE A 209 3.82 -5.34 13.72
N ALA A 210 2.61 -5.38 13.14
CA ALA A 210 2.37 -6.12 11.91
C ALA A 210 3.19 -5.54 10.73
N MET A 211 3.29 -4.21 10.62
CA MET A 211 4.13 -3.57 9.61
C MET A 211 5.62 -3.81 9.86
N GLN A 212 6.09 -3.75 11.12
CA GLN A 212 7.47 -4.11 11.46
C GLN A 212 7.76 -5.57 11.04
N ALA A 213 6.89 -6.51 11.39
CA ALA A 213 7.04 -7.90 10.97
C ALA A 213 7.10 -8.06 9.44
N ARG A 214 6.21 -7.38 8.71
CA ARG A 214 6.18 -7.39 7.24
C ARG A 214 7.49 -6.87 6.63
N TYR A 215 7.91 -5.68 7.04
CA TYR A 215 9.05 -5.02 6.40
C TYR A 215 10.40 -5.60 6.86
N GLU A 216 10.52 -6.09 8.10
CA GLU A 216 11.70 -6.86 8.54
C GLU A 216 11.82 -8.17 7.76
N ARG A 217 10.69 -8.85 7.49
CA ARG A 217 10.68 -10.03 6.63
C ARG A 217 11.11 -9.69 5.21
N ILE A 218 10.61 -8.61 4.63
CA ILE A 218 11.06 -8.13 3.30
C ILE A 218 12.55 -7.76 3.31
N ALA A 219 13.08 -7.27 4.44
CA ALA A 219 14.49 -6.92 4.61
C ALA A 219 15.42 -8.14 4.78
N GLY A 220 14.87 -9.35 4.92
CA GLY A 220 15.64 -10.55 5.22
C GLY A 220 16.06 -10.68 6.69
N ASN A 221 15.51 -9.84 7.58
CA ASN A 221 15.82 -9.88 9.01
C ASN A 221 14.82 -10.78 9.76
N ASP A 222 14.97 -12.09 9.60
CA ASP A 222 14.01 -13.07 10.12
C ASP A 222 13.87 -13.02 11.65
N ALA A 223 14.93 -12.70 12.39
CA ALA A 223 14.89 -12.60 13.85
C ALA A 223 14.03 -11.42 14.32
N ALA A 224 14.20 -10.24 13.71
CA ALA A 224 13.37 -9.07 14.04
C ALA A 224 11.93 -9.25 13.55
N ALA A 225 11.74 -9.87 12.38
CA ALA A 225 10.42 -10.20 11.86
C ALA A 225 9.64 -11.11 12.83
N LEU A 226 10.29 -12.14 13.36
CA LEU A 226 9.71 -13.04 14.36
C LEU A 226 9.36 -12.31 15.66
N ALA A 227 10.27 -11.49 16.20
CA ALA A 227 10.04 -10.74 17.43
C ALA A 227 8.88 -9.73 17.31
N ALA A 228 8.76 -9.06 16.16
CA ALA A 228 7.65 -8.17 15.85
C ALA A 228 6.33 -8.95 15.69
N ALA A 229 6.36 -10.09 14.99
CA ALA A 229 5.19 -10.95 14.80
C ALA A 229 4.65 -11.48 16.13
N ASP A 230 5.52 -11.93 17.04
CA ASP A 230 5.15 -12.40 18.39
C ASP A 230 4.56 -11.29 19.27
N SER A 231 4.78 -10.01 18.90
CA SER A 231 4.21 -8.85 19.60
C SER A 231 2.80 -8.47 19.13
N VAL A 232 2.31 -9.05 18.03
CA VAL A 232 0.95 -8.79 17.51
C VAL A 232 -0.08 -9.63 18.27
N ASN A 233 -1.13 -8.98 18.77
CA ASN A 233 -2.30 -9.67 19.30
C ASN A 233 -3.21 -10.15 18.16
N LEU A 234 -3.13 -11.44 17.85
CA LEU A 234 -3.91 -12.08 16.78
C LEU A 234 -5.43 -12.11 17.02
N GLY A 235 -5.89 -11.80 18.24
CA GLY A 235 -7.30 -11.66 18.58
C GLY A 235 -7.90 -10.30 18.21
N VAL A 236 -7.09 -9.35 17.74
CA VAL A 236 -7.53 -7.98 17.42
C VAL A 236 -7.43 -7.73 15.92
N ALA A 237 -8.53 -7.24 15.35
CA ALA A 237 -8.57 -6.74 13.98
C ALA A 237 -8.21 -5.26 13.95
N SER A 238 -7.51 -4.85 12.88
CA SER A 238 -7.21 -3.45 12.59
C SER A 238 -7.65 -3.13 11.17
N VAL A 239 -8.56 -2.18 11.03
CA VAL A 239 -9.20 -1.87 9.74
C VAL A 239 -9.31 -0.37 9.49
N MET A 240 -9.24 0.01 8.22
CA MET A 240 -9.68 1.31 7.74
C MET A 240 -11.21 1.30 7.57
N PRO A 241 -11.96 2.20 8.23
CA PRO A 241 -13.39 2.32 8.06
C PRO A 241 -13.77 3.12 6.80
N PHE A 242 -14.95 2.83 6.26
CA PHE A 242 -15.54 3.55 5.13
C PHE A 242 -17.03 3.83 5.38
N SER A 243 -17.63 4.71 4.59
CA SER A 243 -19.05 5.08 4.64
C SER A 243 -19.61 5.29 3.24
N ASP A 244 -20.90 5.62 3.13
CA ASP A 244 -21.49 6.02 1.83
C ASP A 244 -20.95 7.35 1.30
N GLN A 245 -20.28 8.15 2.14
CA GLN A 245 -19.64 9.41 1.74
C GLN A 245 -18.14 9.21 1.48
N ALA A 246 -17.45 8.46 2.35
CA ALA A 246 -16.06 8.06 2.16
C ALA A 246 -16.06 6.59 1.72
N ILE A 247 -16.32 6.36 0.44
CA ILE A 247 -16.53 5.03 -0.14
C ILE A 247 -15.22 4.23 -0.13
N ASN A 248 -15.31 2.93 0.16
CA ASN A 248 -14.23 1.97 0.00
C ASN A 248 -13.74 2.02 -1.47
N PRO A 249 -12.46 2.37 -1.71
CA PRO A 249 -11.96 2.57 -3.07
C PRO A 249 -11.88 1.26 -3.87
N ILE A 250 -11.77 0.11 -3.20
CA ILE A 250 -11.83 -1.21 -3.85
C ILE A 250 -13.27 -1.50 -4.29
N HIS A 251 -14.28 -1.17 -3.47
CA HIS A 251 -15.67 -1.27 -3.88
C HIS A 251 -15.98 -0.35 -5.07
N ASP A 252 -15.46 0.88 -5.03
CA ASP A 252 -15.71 1.87 -6.07
C ASP A 252 -15.18 1.39 -7.43
N LEU A 253 -13.93 0.95 -7.49
CA LEU A 253 -13.33 0.48 -8.74
C LEU A 253 -13.91 -0.86 -9.21
N SER A 254 -14.11 -1.81 -8.29
CA SER A 254 -14.57 -3.16 -8.65
C SER A 254 -16.07 -3.27 -8.89
N ASN A 255 -16.91 -2.59 -8.11
CA ASN A 255 -18.35 -2.83 -8.14
C ASN A 255 -19.14 -1.66 -8.73
N ARG A 256 -18.79 -0.40 -8.41
CA ARG A 256 -19.49 0.76 -8.98
C ARG A 256 -19.03 1.04 -10.41
N ALA A 257 -17.72 1.11 -10.64
CA ALA A 257 -17.17 1.29 -11.98
C ALA A 257 -17.13 -0.02 -12.78
N GLY A 258 -16.97 -1.17 -12.10
CA GLY A 258 -16.93 -2.48 -12.75
C GLY A 258 -15.66 -2.73 -13.55
N TYR A 259 -14.55 -2.05 -13.23
CA TYR A 259 -13.32 -2.08 -14.04
C TYR A 259 -12.42 -3.25 -13.72
N VAL A 260 -12.21 -3.57 -12.45
CA VAL A 260 -11.28 -4.63 -12.03
C VAL A 260 -12.01 -5.62 -11.13
N LYS A 261 -11.89 -6.92 -11.41
CA LYS A 261 -12.59 -7.98 -10.69
C LYS A 261 -11.63 -9.12 -10.30
N PRO A 262 -11.96 -9.89 -9.26
CA PRO A 262 -11.28 -11.13 -8.92
C PRO A 262 -11.12 -12.09 -10.11
N VAL A 263 -9.95 -12.65 -10.32
CA VAL A 263 -9.77 -13.81 -11.20
C VAL A 263 -10.38 -15.05 -10.53
N ASP A 264 -11.11 -15.86 -11.30
CA ASP A 264 -11.81 -17.04 -10.75
C ASP A 264 -10.86 -18.18 -10.34
N SER A 265 -9.59 -18.10 -10.73
CA SER A 265 -8.50 -18.99 -10.38
C SER A 265 -8.33 -19.14 -8.86
N LEU A 266 -8.62 -18.09 -8.07
CA LEU A 266 -8.65 -18.19 -6.61
C LEU A 266 -9.61 -19.30 -6.17
N ARG A 267 -10.85 -19.30 -6.66
CA ARG A 267 -11.84 -20.31 -6.28
C ARG A 267 -11.55 -21.67 -6.92
N LEU A 268 -11.08 -21.68 -8.17
CA LEU A 268 -10.86 -22.92 -8.93
C LEU A 268 -9.62 -23.70 -8.49
N GLN A 269 -8.61 -23.04 -7.92
CA GLN A 269 -7.36 -23.66 -7.48
C GLN A 269 -7.29 -23.85 -5.95
N ALA A 270 -8.37 -23.52 -5.24
CA ALA A 270 -8.48 -23.77 -3.81
C ALA A 270 -8.45 -25.27 -3.49
N GLU A 271 -7.86 -25.62 -2.35
CA GLU A 271 -7.90 -26.99 -1.83
C GLU A 271 -9.34 -27.39 -1.51
N ALA A 272 -9.68 -28.66 -1.76
CA ALA A 272 -10.98 -29.19 -1.38
C ALA A 272 -11.21 -29.00 0.13
N GLY A 273 -12.31 -28.33 0.49
CA GLY A 273 -12.66 -28.01 1.87
C GLY A 273 -12.40 -26.55 2.28
N ASP A 274 -11.58 -25.80 1.54
CA ASP A 274 -11.20 -24.41 1.84
C ASP A 274 -12.32 -23.39 1.50
N THR A 275 -13.56 -23.73 1.84
CA THR A 275 -14.75 -23.04 1.34
C THR A 275 -15.04 -21.74 2.07
N LEU A 276 -14.69 -21.64 3.36
CA LEU A 276 -14.96 -20.46 4.19
C LEU A 276 -14.07 -19.29 3.79
N ARG A 277 -12.76 -19.52 3.63
CA ARG A 277 -11.79 -18.53 3.16
C ARG A 277 -12.12 -18.03 1.75
N ILE A 278 -12.43 -18.95 0.84
CA ILE A 278 -12.76 -18.57 -0.53
C ILE A 278 -14.04 -17.74 -0.60
N ARG A 279 -15.09 -18.13 0.13
CA ARG A 279 -16.35 -17.35 0.20
C ARG A 279 -16.17 -16.00 0.88
N TYR A 280 -15.23 -15.87 1.81
CA TYR A 280 -14.89 -14.59 2.42
C TYR A 280 -14.35 -13.60 1.36
N HIS A 281 -13.50 -14.07 0.45
CA HIS A 281 -12.93 -13.22 -0.59
C HIS A 281 -13.86 -13.00 -1.78
N VAL A 282 -14.45 -14.06 -2.33
CA VAL A 282 -15.14 -14.02 -3.63
C VAL A 282 -16.46 -14.80 -3.64
N THR A 283 -17.33 -14.40 -4.55
CA THR A 283 -18.53 -15.14 -4.93
C THR A 283 -18.53 -15.40 -6.42
N VAL A 284 -19.07 -16.55 -6.83
CA VAL A 284 -19.08 -16.97 -8.23
C VAL A 284 -19.89 -15.99 -9.07
N ALA A 285 -19.28 -15.53 -10.16
CA ALA A 285 -19.94 -14.73 -11.19
C ALA A 285 -19.68 -15.31 -12.59
N ALA A 286 -18.50 -15.90 -12.81
CA ALA A 286 -18.07 -16.47 -14.10
C ALA A 286 -18.20 -15.46 -15.27
N ILE A 287 -17.65 -14.26 -15.09
CA ILE A 287 -17.64 -13.19 -16.10
C ILE A 287 -16.64 -13.57 -17.20
N THR A 288 -17.13 -13.89 -18.39
CA THR A 288 -16.34 -14.36 -19.54
C THR A 288 -16.05 -13.27 -20.56
N GLY A 289 -15.03 -13.49 -21.40
CA GLY A 289 -14.66 -12.59 -22.51
C GLY A 289 -13.53 -11.61 -22.18
N ASN A 290 -13.00 -11.65 -20.97
CA ASN A 290 -11.77 -10.93 -20.58
C ASN A 290 -10.55 -11.85 -20.78
N LEU A 291 -9.35 -11.37 -20.43
CA LEU A 291 -8.12 -12.19 -20.50
C LEU A 291 -8.23 -13.46 -19.65
N GLN A 292 -8.93 -13.36 -18.52
CA GLN A 292 -9.27 -14.49 -17.66
C GLN A 292 -10.75 -14.44 -17.26
N ALA A 293 -11.31 -15.57 -16.85
CA ALA A 293 -12.66 -15.59 -16.27
C ALA A 293 -12.62 -14.96 -14.87
N LEU A 294 -13.63 -14.14 -14.56
CA LEU A 294 -13.64 -13.31 -13.35
C LEU A 294 -14.83 -13.64 -12.43
N ASP A 295 -14.63 -13.44 -11.14
CA ASP A 295 -15.63 -13.55 -10.07
C ASP A 295 -15.95 -12.16 -9.47
N ASN A 296 -16.82 -12.10 -8.45
CA ASN A 296 -17.10 -10.87 -7.71
C ASN A 296 -16.44 -10.91 -6.33
N PHE A 297 -16.03 -9.75 -5.80
CA PHE A 297 -15.61 -9.65 -4.40
C PHE A 297 -16.81 -9.85 -3.47
N THR A 298 -16.61 -10.63 -2.40
CA THR A 298 -17.53 -10.73 -1.26
C THR A 298 -17.18 -9.71 -0.18
N GLN A 299 -15.93 -9.68 0.27
CA GLN A 299 -15.47 -8.80 1.37
C GLN A 299 -15.64 -7.30 1.10
N TYR A 300 -15.68 -6.89 -0.19
CA TYR A 300 -15.83 -5.50 -0.62
C TYR A 300 -17.14 -5.25 -1.39
N ALA A 301 -18.20 -5.98 -1.02
CA ALA A 301 -19.49 -5.91 -1.70
C ALA A 301 -20.29 -4.61 -1.45
N SER A 302 -19.92 -3.78 -0.46
CA SER A 302 -20.62 -2.54 -0.12
C SER A 302 -19.70 -1.31 -0.07
N ASN A 303 -20.29 -0.11 -0.21
CA ASN A 303 -19.58 1.17 -0.12
C ASN A 303 -18.77 1.32 1.17
N SER A 304 -19.31 0.82 2.29
CA SER A 304 -18.76 1.00 3.63
C SER A 304 -17.94 -0.20 4.13
N ALA A 305 -17.68 -1.18 3.27
CA ALA A 305 -16.89 -2.35 3.65
C ALA A 305 -15.50 -1.92 4.15
N PRO A 306 -15.08 -2.28 5.37
CA PRO A 306 -13.78 -1.90 5.89
C PRO A 306 -12.65 -2.64 5.15
N ILE A 307 -11.47 -2.02 5.05
CA ILE A 307 -10.27 -2.65 4.49
C ILE A 307 -9.28 -2.95 5.62
N PRO A 308 -8.86 -4.21 5.83
CA PRO A 308 -7.86 -4.54 6.84
C PRO A 308 -6.47 -3.96 6.54
N PHE A 309 -5.77 -3.47 7.57
CA PHE A 309 -4.36 -3.05 7.42
C PHE A 309 -3.40 -4.24 7.37
N TYR A 310 -3.76 -5.32 8.06
CA TYR A 310 -3.08 -6.62 8.06
C TYR A 310 -4.10 -7.70 8.42
N TYR A 311 -3.76 -8.95 8.14
CA TYR A 311 -4.52 -10.11 8.64
C TYR A 311 -3.73 -10.84 9.74
N PRO A 312 -4.39 -11.39 10.78
CA PRO A 312 -3.72 -12.27 11.73
C PRO A 312 -3.01 -13.45 11.05
N GLY A 313 -3.59 -13.98 9.96
CA GLY A 313 -2.96 -15.00 9.12
C GLY A 313 -1.66 -14.53 8.44
N GLU A 314 -1.55 -13.24 8.09
CA GLU A 314 -0.31 -12.65 7.56
C GLU A 314 0.83 -12.79 8.56
N VAL A 315 0.57 -12.41 9.81
CA VAL A 315 1.56 -12.44 10.90
C VAL A 315 2.01 -13.88 11.17
N MET A 316 1.07 -14.83 11.17
CA MET A 316 1.39 -16.25 11.32
C MET A 316 2.22 -16.79 10.15
N LEU A 317 1.96 -16.34 8.93
CA LEU A 317 2.73 -16.73 7.74
C LEU A 317 4.13 -16.08 7.72
N ILE A 318 4.28 -14.84 8.20
CA ILE A 318 5.58 -14.21 8.42
C ILE A 318 6.38 -15.03 9.44
N ARG A 319 5.77 -15.44 10.55
CA ARG A 319 6.39 -16.32 11.55
C ARG A 319 6.84 -17.66 10.95
N ALA A 320 5.97 -18.33 10.21
CA ALA A 320 6.31 -19.59 9.55
C ALA A 320 7.51 -19.43 8.60
N GLU A 321 7.52 -18.36 7.81
CA GLU A 321 8.60 -18.09 6.88
C GLU A 321 9.92 -17.71 7.57
N ALA A 322 9.87 -16.89 8.62
CA ALA A 322 11.04 -16.50 9.40
C ALA A 322 11.69 -17.71 10.08
N LEU A 323 10.89 -18.58 10.70
CA LEU A 323 11.35 -19.84 11.29
C LEU A 323 12.00 -20.74 10.24
N LEU A 324 11.39 -20.83 9.05
CA LEU A 324 11.92 -21.63 7.96
C LEU A 324 13.31 -21.15 7.52
N ASN A 325 13.51 -19.85 7.33
CA ASN A 325 14.81 -19.31 6.91
C ASN A 325 15.89 -19.44 8.00
N GLN A 326 15.49 -19.61 9.26
CA GLN A 326 16.37 -19.97 10.38
C GLN A 326 16.61 -21.49 10.50
N ALA A 327 16.17 -22.27 9.52
CA ALA A 327 16.24 -23.73 9.48
C ALA A 327 15.46 -24.46 10.60
N ASP A 328 14.49 -23.80 11.24
CA ASP A 328 13.56 -24.43 12.19
C ASP A 328 12.37 -25.07 11.45
N ILE A 329 12.63 -26.26 10.87
CA ILE A 329 11.63 -27.05 10.14
C ILE A 329 10.41 -27.39 11.01
N PRO A 330 10.55 -27.92 12.25
CA PRO A 330 9.40 -28.22 13.09
C PRO A 330 8.58 -26.97 13.45
N GLY A 331 9.24 -25.86 13.78
CA GLY A 331 8.57 -24.60 14.09
C GLY A 331 7.82 -24.02 12.91
N ALA A 332 8.44 -24.01 11.73
CA ALA A 332 7.82 -23.53 10.49
C ALA A 332 6.62 -24.41 10.08
N ARG A 333 6.74 -25.74 10.17
CA ARG A 333 5.65 -26.70 9.96
C ARG A 333 4.47 -26.41 10.88
N ALA A 334 4.73 -26.26 12.17
CA ALA A 334 3.69 -25.98 13.16
C ALA A 334 2.99 -24.64 12.87
N ALA A 335 3.75 -23.61 12.51
CA ALA A 335 3.22 -22.29 12.19
C ALA A 335 2.35 -22.27 10.93
N VAL A 336 2.78 -22.92 9.83
CA VAL A 336 1.96 -22.97 8.60
C VAL A 336 0.71 -23.85 8.80
N ASN A 337 0.82 -24.97 9.53
CA ASN A 337 -0.34 -25.80 9.89
C ASN A 337 -1.33 -25.06 10.80
N ALA A 338 -0.87 -24.15 11.65
CA ALA A 338 -1.77 -23.33 12.46
C ALA A 338 -2.63 -22.39 11.61
N VAL A 339 -2.12 -21.87 10.49
CA VAL A 339 -2.90 -21.07 9.53
C VAL A 339 -3.96 -21.94 8.84
N ARG A 340 -3.56 -23.14 8.40
CA ARG A 340 -4.47 -24.11 7.77
C ARG A 340 -5.62 -24.50 8.70
N ALA A 341 -5.28 -24.87 9.94
CA ALA A 341 -6.22 -25.40 10.92
C ALA A 341 -7.09 -24.31 11.60
N LYS A 342 -6.85 -23.04 11.29
CA LYS A 342 -7.62 -21.93 11.85
C LYS A 342 -9.08 -22.03 11.43
N CYS A 343 -9.96 -22.40 12.37
CA CYS A 343 -11.42 -22.48 12.22
C CYS A 343 -12.17 -21.33 12.93
N GLY A 344 -11.47 -20.29 13.38
CA GLY A 344 -12.03 -19.12 14.06
C GLY A 344 -10.99 -18.00 14.22
N GLY A 345 -11.35 -16.90 14.87
CA GLY A 345 -10.43 -15.78 15.16
C GLY A 345 -11.13 -14.42 15.26
N ALA A 346 -10.34 -13.35 15.21
CA ALA A 346 -10.83 -11.97 15.06
C ALA A 346 -11.87 -11.81 13.91
N PRO A 347 -12.82 -10.86 14.01
CA PRO A 347 -13.75 -10.56 12.92
C PRO A 347 -13.06 -10.11 11.63
N ASN A 348 -13.76 -10.23 10.50
CA ASN A 348 -13.32 -9.72 9.19
C ASN A 348 -11.95 -10.24 8.75
N GLN A 349 -11.76 -11.55 8.80
CA GLN A 349 -10.58 -12.21 8.25
C GLN A 349 -10.94 -13.50 7.50
N PRO A 350 -10.10 -13.95 6.56
CA PRO A 350 -10.23 -15.27 5.96
C PRO A 350 -10.05 -16.38 7.00
N ILE A 351 -10.77 -17.49 6.83
CA ILE A 351 -10.72 -18.66 7.73
C ILE A 351 -10.63 -19.91 6.87
N ALA A 352 -9.50 -20.61 6.89
CA ALA A 352 -9.28 -21.80 6.08
C ALA A 352 -10.09 -23.02 6.59
N CYS A 353 -9.99 -23.28 7.91
CA CYS A 353 -10.58 -24.43 8.58
C CYS A 353 -10.30 -25.78 7.89
N LEU A 354 -9.04 -25.95 7.46
CA LEU A 354 -8.54 -27.16 6.82
C LEU A 354 -7.89 -28.10 7.84
N ALA A 355 -7.75 -29.37 7.50
CA ALA A 355 -6.91 -30.27 8.28
C ALA A 355 -5.43 -29.84 8.17
N PRO A 356 -4.64 -29.94 9.26
CA PRO A 356 -3.20 -29.79 9.17
C PRO A 356 -2.63 -30.86 8.21
N LEU A 357 -1.61 -30.51 7.44
CA LEU A 357 -0.87 -31.49 6.66
C LEU A 357 -0.01 -32.35 7.58
N ALA A 358 0.10 -33.62 7.22
CA ALA A 358 0.99 -34.56 7.91
C ALA A 358 2.44 -34.10 7.81
N ASP A 359 3.21 -34.39 8.86
CA ASP A 359 4.64 -34.05 8.96
C ASP A 359 5.45 -34.52 7.75
N THR A 360 5.12 -35.70 7.20
CA THR A 360 5.78 -36.27 6.01
C THR A 360 5.55 -35.50 4.72
N LEU A 361 4.62 -34.54 4.69
CA LEU A 361 4.34 -33.65 3.56
C LEU A 361 4.95 -32.25 3.74
N LEU A 362 5.57 -32.00 4.90
CA LEU A 362 6.15 -30.72 5.30
C LEU A 362 7.48 -30.99 6.04
N ASP A 363 8.34 -31.83 5.48
CA ASP A 363 9.58 -32.28 6.13
C ASP A 363 10.84 -31.59 5.62
N THR A 364 10.73 -30.92 4.48
CA THR A 364 11.84 -30.19 3.86
C THR A 364 11.51 -28.72 3.67
N ASP A 365 12.56 -27.90 3.50
CA ASP A 365 12.38 -26.47 3.23
C ASP A 365 11.52 -26.20 2.00
N PRO A 366 11.75 -26.84 0.83
CA PRO A 366 10.93 -26.59 -0.36
C PRO A 366 9.45 -26.92 -0.16
N GLU A 367 9.13 -27.97 0.58
CA GLU A 367 7.75 -28.37 0.88
C GLU A 367 7.05 -27.34 1.77
N ILE A 368 7.70 -26.94 2.87
CA ILE A 368 7.15 -25.93 3.79
C ILE A 368 7.03 -24.58 3.07
N ARG A 369 8.05 -24.18 2.30
CA ARG A 369 8.04 -22.93 1.54
C ARG A 369 6.89 -22.91 0.54
N ALA A 370 6.71 -23.97 -0.23
CA ALA A 370 5.59 -24.09 -1.16
C ALA A 370 4.24 -23.96 -0.44
N GLU A 371 4.08 -24.61 0.71
CA GLU A 371 2.85 -24.51 1.50
C GLU A 371 2.64 -23.10 2.08
N ILE A 372 3.67 -22.44 2.61
CA ILE A 372 3.60 -21.06 3.09
C ILE A 372 3.07 -20.14 1.99
N TYR A 373 3.66 -20.19 0.79
CA TYR A 373 3.25 -19.30 -0.30
C TYR A 373 1.90 -19.68 -0.91
N ARG A 374 1.50 -20.95 -0.83
CA ARG A 374 0.13 -21.36 -1.14
C ARG A 374 -0.85 -20.78 -0.15
N GLN A 375 -0.57 -20.86 1.15
CA GLN A 375 -1.42 -20.25 2.17
C GLN A 375 -1.47 -18.72 2.04
N ARG A 376 -0.35 -18.05 1.76
CA ARG A 376 -0.30 -16.60 1.49
C ARG A 376 -1.22 -16.18 0.36
N ARG A 377 -1.25 -16.92 -0.75
CA ARG A 377 -2.16 -16.65 -1.88
C ARG A 377 -3.63 -16.57 -1.47
N PHE A 378 -4.07 -17.50 -0.63
CA PHE A 378 -5.47 -17.58 -0.24
C PHE A 378 -5.80 -16.72 0.99
N GLU A 379 -4.83 -16.49 1.87
CA GLU A 379 -5.02 -15.73 3.11
C GLU A 379 -4.87 -14.22 2.89
N LEU A 380 -4.02 -13.81 1.94
CA LEU A 380 -3.66 -12.42 1.68
C LEU A 380 -4.20 -11.94 0.33
N TYR A 381 -5.25 -12.59 -0.16
CA TYR A 381 -5.82 -12.33 -1.46
C TYR A 381 -6.24 -10.86 -1.62
N ALA A 382 -5.83 -10.24 -2.72
CA ALA A 382 -6.13 -8.85 -3.06
C ALA A 382 -5.69 -7.85 -1.96
N THR A 383 -4.53 -8.10 -1.37
CA THR A 383 -3.84 -7.15 -0.47
C THR A 383 -2.71 -6.38 -1.15
N GLY A 384 -2.41 -6.70 -2.42
CA GLY A 384 -1.25 -6.17 -3.16
C GLY A 384 0.06 -6.92 -2.88
N LEU A 385 0.13 -7.77 -1.86
CA LEU A 385 1.35 -8.47 -1.44
C LEU A 385 1.78 -9.62 -2.37
N ARG A 386 0.88 -10.13 -3.22
CA ARG A 386 1.16 -11.23 -4.15
C ARG A 386 2.32 -10.91 -5.10
N TRP A 387 2.47 -9.64 -5.47
CA TRP A 387 3.53 -9.21 -6.37
C TRP A 387 4.91 -9.25 -5.71
N GLU A 388 5.01 -8.86 -4.43
CA GLU A 388 6.25 -9.03 -3.65
C GLU A 388 6.58 -10.51 -3.45
N ASP A 389 5.57 -11.35 -3.22
CA ASP A 389 5.76 -12.80 -3.14
C ASP A 389 6.31 -13.38 -4.44
N ALA A 390 5.78 -12.95 -5.60
CA ALA A 390 6.27 -13.36 -6.90
C ALA A 390 7.76 -13.01 -7.09
N ARG A 391 8.17 -11.80 -6.71
CA ARG A 391 9.59 -11.39 -6.76
C ARG A 391 10.47 -12.25 -5.87
N ARG A 392 10.04 -12.51 -4.64
CA ARG A 392 10.81 -13.28 -3.64
C ARG A 392 10.94 -14.76 -4.01
N LEU A 393 9.97 -15.30 -4.77
CA LEU A 393 10.02 -16.65 -5.31
C LEU A 393 10.75 -16.75 -6.67
N GLY A 394 11.17 -15.64 -7.26
CA GLY A 394 11.71 -15.63 -8.62
C GLY A 394 10.68 -16.00 -9.69
N LEU A 395 9.39 -15.79 -9.41
CA LEU A 395 8.28 -16.08 -10.33
C LEU A 395 7.87 -14.84 -11.10
N VAL A 396 8.85 -14.16 -11.69
CA VAL A 396 8.66 -12.95 -12.49
C VAL A 396 9.19 -13.16 -13.90
N GLY A 397 8.39 -12.77 -14.89
CA GLY A 397 8.73 -12.80 -16.31
C GLY A 397 7.67 -13.47 -17.18
N ALA A 398 7.97 -13.65 -18.46
CA ALA A 398 7.02 -14.18 -19.43
C ALA A 398 6.54 -15.58 -19.02
N GLY A 399 5.22 -15.77 -18.91
CA GLY A 399 4.61 -17.03 -18.48
C GLY A 399 4.78 -17.38 -17.01
N SER A 400 5.31 -16.45 -16.19
CA SER A 400 5.41 -16.60 -14.73
C SER A 400 4.19 -16.03 -14.00
N LEU A 401 4.20 -16.08 -12.67
CA LEU A 401 3.12 -15.57 -11.82
C LEU A 401 2.88 -14.07 -11.99
N ALA A 402 3.96 -13.29 -12.11
CA ALA A 402 3.95 -11.87 -12.43
C ALA A 402 4.75 -11.65 -13.70
N TYR A 403 4.31 -10.76 -14.59
CA TYR A 403 5.04 -10.53 -15.84
C TYR A 403 6.25 -9.60 -15.68
N ARG A 404 6.28 -8.72 -14.65
CA ARG A 404 7.39 -7.78 -14.40
C ARG A 404 7.65 -7.56 -12.93
N CYS A 405 8.80 -6.99 -12.58
CA CYS A 405 9.21 -6.74 -11.20
C CYS A 405 8.59 -5.47 -10.62
N TRP A 406 8.48 -4.38 -11.39
CA TRP A 406 8.09 -3.06 -10.87
C TRP A 406 7.24 -2.28 -11.88
N LEU A 407 6.45 -1.29 -11.43
CA LEU A 407 5.84 -0.30 -12.31
C LEU A 407 6.92 0.57 -12.98
N VAL A 408 6.56 1.15 -14.13
CA VAL A 408 7.32 2.24 -14.76
C VAL A 408 7.14 3.54 -13.97
N TYR A 409 8.14 4.43 -14.00
CA TYR A 409 8.03 5.72 -13.33
C TYR A 409 7.08 6.66 -14.08
N PRO A 410 6.21 7.41 -13.39
CA PRO A 410 5.23 8.27 -14.03
C PRO A 410 5.87 9.38 -14.85
N PHE A 411 5.20 9.77 -15.94
CA PHE A 411 5.66 10.86 -16.79
C PHE A 411 5.66 12.20 -16.05
N SER A 412 4.67 12.44 -15.19
CA SER A 412 4.57 13.67 -14.40
C SER A 412 5.83 13.91 -13.55
N GLU A 413 6.35 12.87 -12.89
CA GLU A 413 7.57 12.94 -12.10
C GLU A 413 8.79 13.15 -13.00
N ARG A 414 8.90 12.40 -14.10
CA ARG A 414 10.01 12.54 -15.07
C ARG A 414 10.12 13.95 -15.64
N ASN A 415 8.99 14.62 -15.83
CA ASN A 415 8.94 15.96 -16.40
C ASN A 415 9.45 17.05 -15.44
N VAL A 416 9.40 16.82 -14.13
CA VAL A 416 9.74 17.83 -13.11
C VAL A 416 10.98 17.49 -12.27
N ASN A 417 11.39 16.22 -12.25
CA ASN A 417 12.52 15.74 -11.47
C ASN A 417 13.57 15.08 -12.37
N PRO A 418 14.72 15.72 -12.64
CA PRO A 418 15.78 15.14 -13.47
C PRO A 418 16.47 13.92 -12.81
N ASN A 419 16.22 13.66 -11.53
CA ASN A 419 16.82 12.54 -10.81
C ASN A 419 16.04 11.22 -10.96
N VAL A 420 14.95 11.20 -11.73
CA VAL A 420 14.19 9.97 -11.97
C VAL A 420 15.05 8.99 -12.77
N PRO A 421 15.28 7.77 -12.26
CA PRO A 421 16.08 6.78 -12.95
C PRO A 421 15.40 6.29 -14.24
N PRO A 422 16.13 5.58 -15.11
CA PRO A 422 15.50 4.79 -16.17
C PRO A 422 14.47 3.81 -15.60
N ASP A 423 13.46 3.47 -16.39
CA ASP A 423 12.54 2.39 -16.01
C ASP A 423 13.32 1.08 -15.83
N PRO A 424 12.97 0.27 -14.81
CA PRO A 424 13.78 -0.88 -14.40
C PRO A 424 13.79 -2.01 -15.43
N GLU A 425 12.78 -2.06 -16.32
CA GLU A 425 12.56 -3.11 -17.30
C GLU A 425 12.16 -2.48 -18.64
N PRO A 426 12.61 -3.05 -19.78
CA PRO A 426 12.28 -2.50 -21.09
C PRO A 426 10.78 -2.60 -21.39
N PRO A 427 10.25 -1.74 -22.28
CA PRO A 427 8.83 -1.73 -22.64
C PRO A 427 8.33 -3.05 -23.29
N GLN A 428 9.19 -3.74 -24.07
CA GLN A 428 8.87 -4.97 -24.80
C GLN A 428 9.87 -6.10 -24.52
N ALA A 429 9.37 -7.33 -24.37
CA ALA A 429 10.20 -8.52 -24.08
C ALA A 429 10.98 -9.02 -25.30
N PRO A 430 12.19 -9.56 -25.06
CA PRO A 430 12.24 -11.03 -24.99
C PRO A 430 12.98 -11.58 -23.76
N ALA A 431 13.46 -10.72 -22.85
CA ALA A 431 14.09 -11.16 -21.60
C ALA A 431 13.61 -10.27 -20.46
N PHE A 432 12.56 -10.72 -19.76
CA PHE A 432 12.30 -10.22 -18.41
C PHE A 432 13.45 -10.67 -17.50
N PRO A 433 13.84 -9.87 -16.50
CA PRO A 433 14.99 -10.20 -15.67
C PRO A 433 14.74 -11.52 -14.93
N ALA A 434 15.72 -12.43 -14.97
CA ALA A 434 15.63 -13.72 -14.27
C ALA A 434 15.57 -13.57 -12.73
N VAL A 435 15.93 -12.39 -12.21
CA VAL A 435 15.89 -12.00 -10.80
C VAL A 435 15.54 -10.51 -10.68
N CYS A 436 14.70 -10.16 -9.69
CA CYS A 436 14.25 -8.78 -9.46
C CYS A 436 15.13 -7.96 -8.49
N PHE A 437 16.15 -8.59 -7.91
CA PHE A 437 16.99 -8.04 -6.83
C PHE A 437 18.47 -8.15 -7.14
#